data_AF-A0A8J6SWJ3-F1
#
_entry.id   AF-A0A8J6SWJ3-F1
#
_cell.length_a   1.000
_cell.length_b   1.000
_cell.length_c   1.000
_cell.angle_alpha   90.00
_cell.angle_beta   90.00
_cell.angle_gamma   90.00
#
_symmetry.space_group_name_H-M   'P 1'
#
loop_
_entity.id
_entity.type
_entity.pdbx_description
1 polymer ?
#
loop_
_entity_poly.entity_id
_entity_poly.type
_entity_poly.pdbx_seq_one_letter_code
_entity_poly.pdbx_strand_id
1 'polypeptide(L)'
;MNIQNLALACPIFLALACGTKSTFKANTAQTAVPATADATTKADPATPIPATTAIGTASNAPVSACKSTDTNITTVKLLSTGIDLSAKSQVVDYELSIVSCKDGSVVPFNNQPVAFDLNLKMGGDFASAAYAILDTTSKKATTSGRLSQVDGSDLFGNVGIGYSHFVTKSLSFASNVDKVLLEITLTNAQLSTEHPNDPLAQTYLKIGDAAPVQQDVIVTAH
;
A
#
# COMPACT_ATOMS: atom_id res chain seq x y z
N MET A 1 71.88 -11.20 -33.88
CA MET A 1 72.10 -12.65 -34.09
C MET A 1 70.93 -13.37 -33.44
N ASN A 2 69.96 -13.92 -34.19
CA ASN A 2 69.92 -15.27 -34.81
C ASN A 2 70.09 -16.38 -33.73
N ILE A 3 69.26 -17.44 -33.54
CA ILE A 3 68.10 -18.06 -34.22
C ILE A 3 67.27 -18.83 -33.17
N GLN A 4 66.01 -19.08 -33.53
CA GLN A 4 64.95 -19.96 -33.00
C GLN A 4 65.34 -21.42 -32.65
N ASN A 5 64.53 -22.05 -31.78
CA ASN A 5 64.11 -23.47 -31.78
C ASN A 5 62.78 -23.55 -30.97
N LEU A 6 61.59 -23.77 -31.55
CA LEU A 6 60.91 -25.06 -31.88
C LEU A 6 60.83 -26.01 -30.65
N ALA A 7 59.70 -26.62 -30.23
CA ALA A 7 58.47 -26.98 -30.94
C ALA A 7 57.38 -27.61 -30.00
N LEU A 8 56.14 -27.73 -30.51
CA LEU A 8 55.06 -28.72 -30.21
C LEU A 8 54.25 -28.58 -28.87
N ALA A 9 52.91 -28.76 -28.80
CA ALA A 9 51.89 -29.25 -29.74
C ALA A 9 50.46 -28.81 -29.33
N CYS A 10 49.56 -28.75 -30.31
CA CYS A 10 48.08 -28.64 -30.22
C CYS A 10 47.45 -30.05 -30.17
N PRO A 11 46.20 -30.27 -29.71
CA PRO A 11 45.02 -30.13 -30.59
C PRO A 11 43.79 -29.49 -29.90
N ILE A 12 43.03 -28.61 -30.54
CA ILE A 12 41.86 -28.85 -31.42
C ILE A 12 40.73 -29.65 -30.73
N PHE A 13 39.62 -28.96 -30.42
CA PHE A 13 38.28 -29.44 -30.76
C PHE A 13 37.41 -28.27 -31.26
N LEU A 14 37.12 -28.34 -32.56
CA LEU A 14 36.07 -27.64 -33.30
C LEU A 14 34.71 -28.28 -32.98
N ALA A 15 33.65 -27.47 -32.98
CA ALA A 15 32.28 -27.73 -33.49
C ALA A 15 31.25 -26.97 -32.63
N LEU A 16 30.15 -26.40 -33.13
CA LEU A 16 29.65 -26.02 -34.44
C LEU A 16 28.37 -25.22 -34.12
N ALA A 17 28.15 -24.09 -34.78
CA ALA A 17 26.83 -23.45 -34.79
C ALA A 17 25.88 -24.26 -35.69
N CYS A 18 24.65 -24.48 -35.25
CA CYS A 18 23.52 -24.69 -36.17
C CYS A 18 22.21 -24.33 -35.44
N GLY A 19 21.60 -23.23 -35.87
CA GLY A 19 20.22 -22.92 -35.53
C GLY A 19 19.28 -23.67 -36.45
N THR A 20 18.09 -24.02 -35.95
CA THR A 20 16.85 -24.11 -36.74
C THR A 20 15.65 -24.04 -35.82
N LYS A 21 14.65 -23.28 -36.28
CA LYS A 21 13.30 -23.13 -35.75
C LYS A 21 12.67 -24.48 -35.37
N SER A 22 12.02 -24.54 -34.22
CA SER A 22 10.92 -25.49 -33.98
C SER A 22 9.90 -24.89 -33.02
N THR A 23 8.66 -25.14 -33.38
CA THR A 23 7.38 -24.61 -32.91
C THR A 23 7.09 -24.88 -31.43
N PHE A 24 6.64 -23.84 -30.72
CA PHE A 24 5.98 -23.96 -29.42
C PHE A 24 4.62 -24.66 -29.61
N LYS A 25 4.42 -25.80 -28.95
CA LYS A 25 3.11 -26.39 -28.72
C LYS A 25 2.90 -26.54 -27.22
N ALA A 26 1.88 -25.88 -26.70
CA ALA A 26 1.32 -26.15 -25.39
C ALA A 26 0.60 -27.50 -25.41
N ASN A 27 0.83 -28.35 -24.40
CA ASN A 27 -0.25 -28.97 -23.65
C ASN A 27 0.22 -29.68 -22.38
N THR A 28 -0.63 -29.51 -21.36
CA THR A 28 -0.76 -30.12 -20.04
C THR A 28 -0.60 -31.64 -19.98
N ALA A 29 0.10 -32.15 -18.95
CA ALA A 29 -0.40 -33.12 -17.95
C ALA A 29 0.69 -33.59 -16.95
N GLN A 30 0.50 -33.15 -15.70
CA GLN A 30 0.75 -33.79 -14.39
C GLN A 30 1.38 -35.19 -14.30
N THR A 31 2.43 -35.37 -13.48
CA THR A 31 2.62 -36.48 -12.49
C THR A 31 3.67 -36.07 -11.43
N ALA A 32 3.54 -36.64 -10.23
CA ALA A 32 3.94 -36.20 -8.88
C ALA A 32 5.38 -36.54 -8.35
N VAL A 33 5.91 -35.65 -7.48
CA VAL A 33 6.54 -35.82 -6.11
C VAL A 33 7.95 -36.48 -6.02
N PRO A 34 8.92 -36.07 -5.13
CA PRO A 34 8.82 -35.73 -3.67
C PRO A 34 9.55 -34.44 -3.16
N ALA A 35 9.05 -33.76 -2.10
CA ALA A 35 9.45 -33.79 -0.66
C ALA A 35 10.99 -33.80 -0.45
N THR A 36 11.68 -32.89 0.25
CA THR A 36 11.48 -32.14 1.51
C THR A 36 12.58 -31.05 1.62
N ALA A 37 12.30 -29.91 2.29
CA ALA A 37 13.18 -29.32 3.32
C ALA A 37 12.56 -28.04 3.91
N ASP A 38 12.61 -27.97 5.23
CA ASP A 38 12.12 -26.93 6.14
C ASP A 38 12.52 -25.49 5.79
N ALA A 39 11.54 -24.59 5.88
CA ALA A 39 11.78 -23.22 6.30
C ALA A 39 10.65 -22.83 7.27
N THR A 40 11.02 -22.75 8.54
CA THR A 40 10.19 -22.39 9.69
C THR A 40 9.68 -20.95 9.54
N THR A 41 8.53 -20.74 8.90
CA THR A 41 7.80 -19.47 9.01
C THR A 41 7.02 -19.47 10.30
N LYS A 42 7.48 -18.66 11.26
CA LYS A 42 6.69 -18.22 12.41
C LYS A 42 5.52 -17.39 11.87
N ALA A 43 4.38 -18.04 11.67
CA ALA A 43 3.10 -17.36 11.52
C ALA A 43 2.76 -16.72 12.87
N ASP A 44 2.57 -15.40 12.89
CA ASP A 44 1.86 -14.78 14.01
C ASP A 44 0.45 -15.39 14.05
N PRO A 45 -0.03 -15.85 15.22
CA PRO A 45 -1.39 -16.33 15.34
C PRO A 45 -2.34 -15.15 15.13
N ALA A 46 -3.08 -15.18 14.01
CA ALA A 46 -4.28 -14.40 13.83
C ALA A 46 -5.18 -14.67 15.04
N THR A 47 -5.30 -13.69 15.92
CA THR A 47 -6.19 -13.80 17.07
C THR A 47 -7.62 -13.87 16.52
N PRO A 48 -8.40 -14.91 16.81
CA PRO A 48 -9.79 -14.95 16.40
C PRO A 48 -10.53 -13.81 17.11
N ILE A 49 -11.11 -12.88 16.35
CA ILE A 49 -12.05 -11.92 16.91
C ILE A 49 -13.31 -12.71 17.31
N PRO A 50 -13.74 -12.70 18.58
CA PRO A 50 -15.00 -13.31 18.97
C PRO A 50 -16.15 -12.53 18.33
N ALA A 51 -17.01 -13.24 17.58
CA ALA A 51 -18.27 -12.71 17.10
C ALA A 51 -19.10 -12.23 18.29
N THR A 52 -19.20 -10.91 18.47
CA THR A 52 -19.99 -10.31 19.55
C THR A 52 -21.00 -9.35 18.95
N THR A 53 -22.22 -9.54 19.43
CA THR A 53 -23.53 -9.03 19.01
C THR A 53 -23.57 -7.52 18.76
N ALA A 54 -24.09 -7.14 17.59
CA ALA A 54 -24.41 -5.77 17.23
C ALA A 54 -25.59 -5.26 18.08
N ILE A 55 -25.40 -4.21 18.90
CA ILE A 55 -26.48 -3.32 19.32
C ILE A 55 -25.91 -1.90 19.46
N GLY A 56 -26.19 -1.07 18.46
CA GLY A 56 -26.03 0.39 18.49
C GLY A 56 -27.02 0.97 17.48
N THR A 57 -27.86 1.90 17.93
CA THR A 57 -28.98 2.47 17.17
C THR A 57 -28.52 3.14 15.89
N ALA A 58 -28.72 2.45 14.76
CA ALA A 58 -28.51 2.96 13.42
C ALA A 58 -29.48 4.11 13.12
N SER A 59 -29.00 5.10 12.37
CA SER A 59 -29.88 5.92 11.54
C SER A 59 -30.39 5.01 10.42
N ASN A 60 -31.62 4.49 10.55
CA ASN A 60 -32.24 3.54 9.62
C ASN A 60 -32.64 4.19 8.26
N ALA A 61 -31.83 5.11 7.74
CA ALA A 61 -32.08 5.82 6.49
C ALA A 61 -30.97 5.53 5.48
N PRO A 62 -31.29 5.32 4.19
CA PRO A 62 -30.30 5.21 3.13
C PRO A 62 -29.38 6.43 3.10
N VAL A 63 -28.08 6.20 2.89
CA VAL A 63 -27.11 7.29 2.79
C VAL A 63 -27.20 7.88 1.38
N SER A 64 -27.68 9.12 1.27
CA SER A 64 -28.05 9.78 0.00
C SER A 64 -26.89 9.97 -0.99
N ALA A 65 -25.64 9.80 -0.55
CA ALA A 65 -24.43 10.01 -1.34
C ALA A 65 -23.86 8.73 -1.98
N CYS A 66 -24.47 7.56 -1.78
CA CYS A 66 -23.92 6.31 -2.32
C CYS A 66 -24.97 5.39 -2.96
N LYS A 67 -24.50 4.50 -3.84
CA LYS A 67 -25.32 3.47 -4.47
C LYS A 67 -25.45 2.29 -3.49
N SER A 68 -26.59 1.62 -3.47
CA SER A 68 -26.85 0.47 -2.61
C SER A 68 -25.91 -0.73 -2.85
N THR A 69 -25.12 -0.70 -3.92
CA THR A 69 -24.09 -1.68 -4.29
C THR A 69 -22.70 -1.33 -3.76
N ASP A 70 -22.49 -0.13 -3.21
CA ASP A 70 -21.18 0.33 -2.75
C ASP A 70 -20.84 -0.33 -1.41
N THR A 71 -19.61 -0.83 -1.28
CA THR A 71 -19.15 -1.53 -0.08
C THR A 71 -18.74 -0.57 1.04
N ASN A 72 -19.17 -0.90 2.27
CA ASN A 72 -18.72 -0.60 3.64
C ASN A 72 -18.01 0.72 4.05
N ILE A 73 -17.40 1.48 3.15
CA ILE A 73 -16.96 2.86 3.39
C ILE A 73 -17.72 3.76 2.45
N THR A 74 -18.55 4.62 3.04
CA THR A 74 -19.47 5.47 2.29
C THR A 74 -18.91 6.86 2.07
N THR A 75 -17.95 7.27 2.91
CA THR A 75 -17.33 8.60 2.83
C THR A 75 -15.93 8.57 3.45
N VAL A 76 -15.00 9.23 2.77
CA VAL A 76 -13.65 9.51 3.25
C VAL A 76 -13.46 11.01 3.18
N LYS A 77 -13.03 11.63 4.28
CA LYS A 77 -12.77 13.07 4.37
C LYS A 77 -11.37 13.30 4.90
N LEU A 78 -10.52 14.03 4.17
CA LEU A 78 -9.24 14.48 4.71
C LEU A 78 -9.48 15.54 5.80
N LEU A 79 -8.78 15.40 6.91
CA LEU A 79 -8.78 16.35 8.02
C LEU A 79 -7.51 17.20 8.06
N SER A 80 -6.37 16.64 7.62
CA SER A 80 -5.13 17.41 7.48
C SER A 80 -5.26 18.47 6.41
N THR A 81 -4.82 19.69 6.72
CA THR A 81 -4.89 20.83 5.80
C THR A 81 -3.58 21.10 5.07
N GLY A 82 -2.47 20.51 5.52
CA GLY A 82 -1.17 20.73 4.91
C GLY A 82 -0.10 19.71 5.26
N ILE A 83 1.02 19.83 4.55
CA ILE A 83 2.25 19.05 4.69
C ILE A 83 3.42 20.04 4.85
N ASP A 84 4.22 19.86 5.90
CA ASP A 84 5.40 20.69 6.15
C ASP A 84 6.66 19.99 5.63
N LEU A 85 7.21 20.45 4.51
CA LEU A 85 8.40 19.86 3.88
C LEU A 85 9.64 19.93 4.78
N SER A 86 9.68 20.84 5.76
CA SER A 86 10.77 20.96 6.72
C SER A 86 10.66 19.94 7.86
N ALA A 87 9.49 19.33 8.07
CA ALA A 87 9.27 18.37 9.13
C ALA A 87 9.76 16.97 8.73
N LYS A 88 10.52 16.34 9.64
CA LYS A 88 11.00 14.96 9.45
C LYS A 88 9.90 13.92 9.52
N SER A 89 8.79 14.21 10.19
CA SER A 89 7.66 13.29 10.28
C SER A 89 6.39 14.01 9.91
N GLN A 90 5.54 13.33 9.13
CA GLN A 90 4.24 13.82 8.72
C GLN A 90 3.14 12.96 9.32
N VAL A 91 2.04 13.61 9.68
CA VAL A 91 0.81 12.95 10.08
C VAL A 91 -0.32 13.43 9.17
N VAL A 92 -0.99 12.47 8.53
CA VAL A 92 -2.10 12.73 7.62
C VAL A 92 -3.35 12.04 8.16
N ASP A 93 -4.33 12.84 8.55
CA ASP A 93 -5.56 12.38 9.18
C ASP A 93 -6.73 12.36 8.21
N TYR A 94 -7.50 11.27 8.25
CA TYR A 94 -8.76 11.10 7.53
C TYR A 94 -9.88 10.74 8.51
N GLU A 95 -11.09 11.24 8.26
CA GLU A 95 -12.32 10.70 8.85
C GLU A 95 -12.94 9.70 7.87
N LEU A 96 -13.18 8.48 8.34
CA LEU A 96 -13.81 7.42 7.57
C LEU A 96 -15.21 7.16 8.11
N SER A 97 -16.23 7.22 7.24
CA SER A 97 -17.57 6.74 7.59
C SER A 97 -17.71 5.26 7.25
N ILE A 98 -18.06 4.47 8.24
CA ILE A 98 -18.10 3.00 8.20
C ILE A 98 -19.52 2.47 8.34
N VAL A 99 -20.44 3.08 7.60
CA VAL A 99 -21.85 2.66 7.57
C VAL A 99 -22.16 1.90 6.28
N SER A 100 -23.23 1.13 6.28
CA SER A 100 -23.76 0.48 5.08
C SER A 100 -24.59 1.48 4.29
N CYS A 101 -24.33 1.60 2.98
CA CYS A 101 -25.13 2.42 2.08
C CYS A 101 -26.60 2.00 2.01
N LYS A 102 -26.89 0.73 2.29
CA LYS A 102 -28.22 0.15 2.17
C LYS A 102 -29.17 0.62 3.28
N ASP A 103 -28.67 0.68 4.51
CA ASP A 103 -29.50 0.85 5.72
C ASP A 103 -28.89 1.75 6.79
N GLY A 104 -27.71 2.33 6.56
CA GLY A 104 -27.04 3.23 7.50
C GLY A 104 -26.46 2.53 8.74
N SER A 105 -26.49 1.19 8.80
CA SER A 105 -25.94 0.43 9.91
C SER A 105 -24.41 0.49 9.94
N VAL A 106 -23.80 0.50 11.12
CA VAL A 106 -22.34 0.43 11.25
C VAL A 106 -21.87 -0.95 10.79
N VAL A 107 -20.88 -0.97 9.90
CA VAL A 107 -20.31 -2.21 9.35
C VAL A 107 -18.88 -2.42 9.84
N PRO A 108 -18.51 -3.65 10.21
CA PRO A 108 -17.14 -3.96 10.54
C PRO A 108 -16.28 -3.86 9.28
N PHE A 109 -15.05 -3.43 9.48
CA PHE A 109 -14.06 -3.32 8.44
C PHE A 109 -13.22 -4.60 8.43
N ASN A 110 -13.33 -5.41 7.37
CA ASN A 110 -12.75 -6.75 7.35
C ASN A 110 -11.86 -6.96 6.14
N ASN A 111 -10.58 -7.22 6.41
CA ASN A 111 -9.59 -7.68 5.46
C ASN A 111 -9.50 -6.82 4.19
N GLN A 112 -9.53 -5.50 4.33
CA GLN A 112 -9.43 -4.61 3.18
C GLN A 112 -8.01 -4.04 3.10
N PRO A 113 -7.38 -4.03 1.92
CA PRO A 113 -6.14 -3.29 1.73
C PRO A 113 -6.38 -1.79 1.87
N VAL A 114 -5.33 -1.07 2.26
CA VAL A 114 -5.28 0.40 2.19
C VAL A 114 -4.10 0.75 1.29
N ALA A 115 -4.31 1.71 0.39
CA ALA A 115 -3.27 2.33 -0.41
C ALA A 115 -3.30 3.84 -0.15
N PHE A 116 -2.14 4.40 0.18
CA PHE A 116 -1.95 5.80 0.51
C PHE A 116 -0.77 6.38 -0.26
N ASP A 117 -0.90 7.64 -0.62
CA ASP A 117 0.17 8.38 -1.29
C ASP A 117 0.09 9.88 -1.02
N LEU A 118 1.24 10.54 -1.17
CA LEU A 118 1.37 11.99 -1.32
C LEU A 118 2.07 12.23 -2.65
N ASN A 119 1.50 13.09 -3.51
CA ASN A 119 2.12 13.50 -4.78
C ASN A 119 3.33 14.41 -4.51
N LEU A 120 4.37 13.83 -3.91
CA LEU A 120 5.59 14.44 -3.42
C LEU A 120 6.72 13.41 -3.59
N LYS A 121 7.93 13.91 -3.79
CA LYS A 121 9.14 13.08 -3.78
C LYS A 121 9.62 12.85 -2.37
N MET A 122 10.05 11.62 -2.10
CA MET A 122 10.66 11.17 -0.87
C MET A 122 12.18 11.04 -1.02
N GLY A 123 12.91 11.61 -0.06
CA GLY A 123 14.36 11.50 0.07
C GLY A 123 14.81 10.18 0.70
N GLY A 124 16.12 9.95 0.71
CA GLY A 124 16.73 8.65 1.01
C GLY A 124 16.73 8.20 2.48
N ASP A 125 16.38 9.07 3.43
CA ASP A 125 16.44 8.75 4.87
C ASP A 125 15.10 8.23 5.46
N PHE A 126 14.14 7.83 4.63
CA PHE A 126 12.84 7.37 5.10
C PHE A 126 12.95 6.19 6.09
N ALA A 127 12.26 6.30 7.24
CA ALA A 127 12.30 5.26 8.27
C ALA A 127 11.12 4.29 8.17
N SER A 128 9.88 4.79 8.16
CA SER A 128 8.69 3.94 8.02
C SER A 128 7.40 4.71 7.83
N ALA A 129 6.40 4.05 7.24
CA ALA A 129 5.00 4.47 7.25
C ALA A 129 4.19 3.56 8.17
N ALA A 130 3.31 4.16 8.95
CA ALA A 130 2.39 3.47 9.85
C ALA A 130 0.99 4.03 9.72
N TYR A 131 0.00 3.25 10.14
CA TYR A 131 -1.37 3.68 10.28
C TYR A 131 -1.88 3.39 11.69
N ALA A 132 -2.84 4.20 12.13
CA ALA A 132 -3.66 3.92 13.30
C ALA A 132 -5.13 4.24 13.00
N ILE A 133 -6.04 3.38 13.45
CA ILE A 133 -7.46 3.70 13.49
C ILE A 133 -7.76 4.19 14.91
N LEU A 134 -8.28 5.40 15.03
CA LEU A 134 -8.60 6.03 16.32
C LEU A 134 -10.10 6.19 16.47
N ASP A 135 -10.57 6.02 17.70
CA ASP A 135 -11.92 6.44 18.08
C ASP A 135 -12.05 7.97 17.98
N THR A 136 -13.13 8.45 17.36
CA THR A 136 -13.31 9.89 17.05
C THR A 136 -13.40 10.76 18.30
N THR A 137 -13.87 10.22 19.42
CA THR A 137 -14.10 10.96 20.67
C THR A 137 -12.87 10.91 21.58
N SER A 138 -12.39 9.71 21.88
CA SER A 138 -11.30 9.48 22.83
C SER A 138 -9.91 9.59 22.21
N LYS A 139 -9.81 9.57 20.87
CA LYS A 139 -8.56 9.52 20.10
C LYS A 139 -7.66 8.33 20.44
N LYS A 140 -8.20 7.31 21.13
CA LYS A 140 -7.46 6.08 21.43
C LYS A 140 -7.39 5.22 20.19
N ALA A 141 -6.21 4.66 19.92
CA ALA A 141 -6.03 3.69 18.86
C ALA A 141 -6.81 2.41 19.16
N THR A 142 -7.69 2.03 18.24
CA THR A 142 -8.42 0.75 18.27
C THR A 142 -7.65 -0.33 17.53
N THR A 143 -6.92 0.05 16.47
CA THR A 143 -5.95 -0.81 15.79
C THR A 143 -4.83 0.05 15.19
N SER A 144 -3.67 -0.56 14.96
CA SER A 144 -2.54 0.10 14.30
C SER A 144 -1.65 -0.92 13.59
N GLY A 145 -0.87 -0.44 12.63
CA GLY A 145 0.04 -1.30 11.88
C GLY A 145 1.02 -0.51 11.03
N ARG A 146 1.84 -1.23 10.27
CA ARG A 146 2.78 -0.66 9.32
C ARG A 146 2.20 -0.69 7.91
N LEU A 147 2.56 0.30 7.10
CA LEU A 147 2.37 0.28 5.66
C LEU A 147 3.70 -0.13 5.01
N SER A 148 3.62 -1.02 4.03
CA SER A 148 4.74 -1.36 3.15
C SER A 148 4.90 -0.27 2.10
N GLN A 149 6.14 0.20 1.93
CA GLN A 149 6.49 1.11 0.85
C GLN A 149 6.65 0.34 -0.46
N VAL A 150 6.22 0.95 -1.56
CA VAL A 150 6.46 0.49 -2.92
C VAL A 150 7.25 1.57 -3.64
N ASP A 151 8.52 1.26 -3.95
CA ASP A 151 9.47 2.21 -4.53
C ASP A 151 9.39 2.29 -6.05
N GLY A 152 9.72 3.45 -6.60
CA GLY A 152 9.93 3.67 -8.03
C GLY A 152 8.68 4.13 -8.79
N SER A 153 7.54 4.21 -8.13
CA SER A 153 6.29 4.73 -8.68
C SER A 153 5.33 5.20 -7.59
N ASP A 154 4.55 6.22 -7.90
CA ASP A 154 3.45 6.69 -7.05
C ASP A 154 2.07 6.30 -7.67
N LEU A 155 0.97 6.66 -7.00
CA LEU A 155 -0.42 6.41 -7.38
C LEU A 155 -1.01 7.55 -8.24
N PHE A 156 -0.18 8.54 -8.60
CA PHE A 156 -0.52 9.64 -9.50
C PHE A 156 0.05 9.42 -10.91
N GLY A 157 0.83 8.36 -11.10
CA GLY A 157 1.40 7.96 -12.40
C GLY A 157 2.82 8.42 -12.62
N ASN A 158 3.47 9.01 -11.61
CA ASN A 158 4.88 9.37 -11.67
C ASN A 158 5.75 8.15 -11.41
N VAL A 159 6.92 8.12 -12.07
CA VAL A 159 7.87 7.01 -12.00
C VAL A 159 9.29 7.54 -11.81
N GLY A 160 10.13 6.74 -11.15
CA GLY A 160 11.54 7.04 -10.94
C GLY A 160 11.93 7.19 -9.47
N ILE A 161 13.18 7.61 -9.25
CA ILE A 161 13.76 7.73 -7.91
C ILE A 161 13.00 8.80 -7.11
N GLY A 162 12.66 8.45 -5.88
CA GLY A 162 11.97 9.32 -4.94
C GLY A 162 10.45 9.28 -5.05
N TYR A 163 9.87 8.61 -6.05
CA TYR A 163 8.43 8.34 -6.07
C TYR A 163 8.15 7.03 -5.34
N SER A 164 7.20 7.04 -4.43
CA SER A 164 6.82 5.88 -3.63
C SER A 164 5.40 6.02 -3.13
N HIS A 165 4.72 4.88 -2.98
CA HIS A 165 3.42 4.84 -2.33
C HIS A 165 3.39 3.78 -1.23
N PHE A 166 2.34 3.78 -0.42
CA PHE A 166 2.26 2.97 0.79
C PHE A 166 1.02 2.09 0.78
N VAL A 167 1.21 0.80 1.08
CA VAL A 167 0.13 -0.18 1.06
C VAL A 167 0.11 -1.07 2.30
N THR A 168 -1.06 -1.57 2.67
CA THR A 168 -1.20 -2.75 3.53
C THR A 168 -1.87 -3.88 2.77
N LYS A 169 -1.51 -5.12 3.10
CA LYS A 169 -2.18 -6.32 2.57
C LYS A 169 -3.63 -6.39 3.05
N SER A 170 -3.83 -6.08 4.33
CA SER A 170 -5.15 -6.09 4.93
C SER A 170 -5.18 -5.25 6.21
N LEU A 171 -6.34 -4.64 6.42
CA LEU A 171 -6.70 -3.92 7.63
C LEU A 171 -8.07 -4.45 8.05
N SER A 172 -8.18 -4.80 9.33
CA SER A 172 -9.42 -5.24 9.94
C SER A 172 -9.64 -4.51 11.27
N PHE A 173 -10.84 -4.00 11.50
CA PHE A 173 -11.27 -3.50 12.78
C PHE A 173 -12.80 -3.53 12.89
N ALA A 174 -13.30 -3.57 14.12
CA ALA A 174 -14.70 -3.38 14.42
C ALA A 174 -14.88 -2.12 15.24
N SER A 175 -16.01 -1.45 15.05
CA SER A 175 -16.38 -0.22 15.75
C SER A 175 -17.88 -0.24 15.98
N ASN A 176 -18.31 0.43 17.05
CA ASN A 176 -19.70 0.70 17.37
C ASN A 176 -20.13 2.14 17.00
N VAL A 177 -19.22 2.95 16.47
CA VAL A 177 -19.48 4.30 15.99
C VAL A 177 -19.51 4.33 14.46
N ASP A 178 -20.26 5.27 13.90
CA ASP A 178 -20.43 5.45 12.45
C ASP A 178 -19.19 6.05 11.75
N LYS A 179 -18.28 6.62 12.53
CA LYS A 179 -17.06 7.29 12.06
C LYS A 179 -15.85 6.95 12.90
N VAL A 180 -14.72 6.76 12.24
CA VAL A 180 -13.39 6.59 12.86
C VAL A 180 -12.39 7.56 12.23
N LEU A 181 -11.27 7.78 12.92
CA LEU A 181 -10.13 8.45 12.31
C LEU A 181 -9.13 7.43 11.79
N LEU A 182 -8.62 7.64 10.59
CA LEU A 182 -7.42 6.98 10.07
C LEU A 182 -6.28 7.99 10.11
N GLU A 183 -5.33 7.76 10.98
CA GLU A 183 -4.07 8.50 11.06
C GLU A 183 -3.01 7.73 10.25
N ILE A 184 -2.33 8.41 9.33
CA ILE A 184 -1.18 7.88 8.60
C ILE A 184 0.05 8.68 8.99
N THR A 185 1.04 8.00 9.53
CA THR A 185 2.27 8.62 10.01
C THR A 185 3.45 8.20 9.14
N LEU A 186 4.08 9.17 8.48
CA LEU A 186 5.34 9.01 7.76
C LEU A 186 6.48 9.45 8.66
N THR A 187 7.39 8.55 9.01
CA THR A 187 8.50 8.82 9.93
C THR A 187 9.81 8.99 9.16
N ASN A 188 10.53 10.07 9.46
CA ASN A 188 11.76 10.47 8.78
C ASN A 188 11.61 10.65 7.25
N ALA A 189 10.43 11.08 6.80
CA ALA A 189 10.16 11.34 5.40
C ALA A 189 10.67 12.74 5.02
N GLN A 190 11.77 12.81 4.26
CA GLN A 190 12.21 14.04 3.62
C GLN A 190 11.37 14.25 2.36
N LEU A 191 10.41 15.16 2.42
CA LEU A 191 9.48 15.39 1.32
C LEU A 191 9.91 16.61 0.50
N SER A 192 9.64 16.56 -0.81
CA SER A 192 9.81 17.70 -1.71
C SER A 192 8.75 17.66 -2.81
N THR A 193 8.31 18.82 -3.25
CA THR A 193 7.48 18.94 -4.45
C THR A 193 8.31 18.69 -5.70
N GLU A 194 7.65 18.36 -6.81
CA GLU A 194 8.33 18.27 -8.10
C GLU A 194 8.85 19.65 -8.55
N HIS A 195 8.07 20.71 -8.31
CA HIS A 195 8.50 22.08 -8.51
C HIS A 195 8.62 22.81 -7.16
N PRO A 196 9.77 23.46 -6.85
CA PRO A 196 10.06 24.02 -5.52
C PRO A 196 9.07 25.05 -4.97
N ASN A 197 8.17 25.57 -5.80
CA ASN A 197 7.22 26.62 -5.43
C ASN A 197 5.75 26.17 -5.54
N ASP A 198 5.50 24.88 -5.74
CA ASP A 198 4.13 24.36 -5.79
C ASP A 198 3.49 24.51 -4.40
N PRO A 199 2.40 25.31 -4.28
CA PRO A 199 1.77 25.56 -2.99
C PRO A 199 0.86 24.43 -2.54
N LEU A 200 0.65 23.43 -3.41
CA LEU A 200 -0.26 22.33 -3.22
C LEU A 200 0.43 21.01 -3.54
N ALA A 201 0.08 19.99 -2.77
CA ALA A 201 0.30 18.59 -3.10
C ALA A 201 -1.05 17.87 -3.05
N GLN A 202 -1.11 16.69 -3.63
CA GLN A 202 -2.29 15.84 -3.56
C GLN A 202 -2.05 14.67 -2.65
N THR A 203 -3.04 14.35 -1.83
CA THR A 203 -3.09 13.08 -1.11
C THR A 203 -3.93 12.10 -1.91
N TYR A 204 -3.59 10.82 -1.81
CA TYR A 204 -4.38 9.72 -2.34
C TYR A 204 -4.69 8.76 -1.20
N LEU A 205 -5.95 8.36 -1.08
CA LEU A 205 -6.35 7.28 -0.18
C LEU A 205 -7.35 6.37 -0.89
N LYS A 206 -7.02 5.09 -0.98
CA LYS A 206 -7.93 4.04 -1.43
C LYS A 206 -8.02 2.96 -0.38
N ILE A 207 -9.25 2.51 -0.15
CA ILE A 207 -9.53 1.50 0.85
C ILE A 207 -10.36 0.37 0.20
N GLY A 208 -9.79 -0.82 0.14
CA GLY A 208 -10.42 -1.97 -0.51
C GLY A 208 -10.76 -1.71 -1.97
N ASP A 209 -11.98 -2.08 -2.33
CA ASP A 209 -12.54 -1.86 -3.67
C ASP A 209 -13.24 -0.50 -3.83
N ALA A 210 -13.24 0.34 -2.79
CA ALA A 210 -13.82 1.68 -2.87
C ALA A 210 -13.06 2.54 -3.91
N ALA A 211 -13.76 3.52 -4.49
CA ALA A 211 -13.13 4.52 -5.33
C ALA A 211 -12.07 5.29 -4.52
N PRO A 212 -10.91 5.62 -5.13
CA PRO A 212 -9.91 6.41 -4.43
C PRO A 212 -10.41 7.83 -4.18
N VAL A 213 -9.99 8.39 -3.05
CA VAL A 213 -10.18 9.80 -2.74
C VAL A 213 -8.86 10.52 -2.91
N GLN A 214 -8.88 11.55 -3.75
CA GLN A 214 -7.76 12.46 -3.97
C GLN A 214 -8.17 13.86 -3.52
N GLN A 215 -7.34 14.49 -2.69
CA GLN A 215 -7.62 15.82 -2.13
C GLN A 215 -6.34 16.65 -2.07
N ASP A 216 -6.46 17.94 -2.36
CA ASP A 216 -5.35 18.87 -2.28
C ASP A 216 -5.03 19.22 -0.82
N VAL A 217 -3.75 19.36 -0.51
CA VAL A 217 -3.19 19.84 0.76
C VAL A 217 -2.23 20.99 0.50
N ILE A 218 -2.20 21.93 1.44
CA ILE A 218 -1.27 23.05 1.37
C ILE A 218 0.13 22.56 1.70
N VAL A 219 1.12 22.93 0.88
CA VAL A 219 2.52 22.64 1.15
C VAL A 219 3.16 23.85 1.80
N THR A 220 3.87 23.63 2.90
CA THR A 220 4.68 24.66 3.57
C THR A 220 6.13 24.22 3.65
N ALA A 221 7.05 25.18 3.60
CA ALA A 221 8.47 24.97 3.87
C ALA A 221 8.92 26.15 4.75
N HIS A 222 9.39 25.84 5.96
CA HIS A 222 9.88 26.82 6.93
C HIS A 222 11.39 26.70 7.16
#